data_AF-A0A7S0LTG9-F1
#
_entry.id   AF-A0A7S0LTG9-F1
#
_cell.length_a   1.000
_cell.length_b   1.000
_cell.length_c   1.000
_cell.angle_alpha   90.00
_cell.angle_beta   90.00
_cell.angle_gamma   90.00
#
_symmetry.space_group_name_H-M   'P 1'
#
loop_
_entity.id
_entity.type
_entity.pdbx_description
1 polymer ?
#
loop_
_entity_poly.entity_id
_entity_poly.type
_entity_poly.pdbx_seq_one_letter_code
_entity_poly.pdbx_strand_id
1 'polypeptide(L)'
;RQAEELGSRGLKLYKLAKYAQAEGLFRQALAVREAMIPRDLAQEGVLTNNLAASLDKLNSPRDAECLYIHAIALCQRAMPRDDPRIKHIEQKLSAPLSLPAPSPST
;
A
#
# COMPACT_ATOMS: atom_id res chain seq x y z
N ARG A 1 -17.32 1.01 7.78
CA ARG A 1 -18.09 0.38 6.68
C ARG A 1 -17.74 0.93 5.29
N GLN A 2 -17.99 2.20 4.96
CA GLN A 2 -17.75 2.70 3.58
C GLN A 2 -16.29 2.58 3.12
N ALA A 3 -15.32 2.96 3.97
CA ALA A 3 -13.89 2.79 3.65
C ALA A 3 -13.51 1.31 3.43
N GLU A 4 -14.10 0.39 4.19
CA GLU A 4 -13.83 -1.05 4.09
C GLU A 4 -14.42 -1.65 2.82
N GLU A 5 -15.59 -1.19 2.41
CA GLU A 5 -16.22 -1.60 1.14
C GLU A 5 -15.38 -1.13 -0.06
N LEU A 6 -14.96 0.13 -0.06
CA LEU A 6 -14.07 0.69 -1.07
C LEU A 6 -12.74 -0.07 -1.12
N GLY A 7 -12.13 -0.34 0.04
CA GLY A 7 -10.91 -1.14 0.15
C GLY A 7 -11.08 -2.58 -0.37
N SER A 8 -12.19 -3.23 -0.04
CA SER A 8 -12.50 -4.59 -0.49
C SER A 8 -12.71 -4.66 -2.01
N ARG A 9 -13.40 -3.67 -2.57
CA ARG A 9 -13.60 -3.53 -4.02
C ARG A 9 -12.28 -3.21 -4.72
N GLY A 10 -11.45 -2.33 -4.14
CA GLY A 10 -10.09 -2.05 -4.59
C GLY A 10 -9.25 -3.32 -4.65
N LEU A 11 -9.28 -4.15 -3.61
CA LEU A 11 -8.56 -5.42 -3.58
C LEU A 11 -9.05 -6.40 -4.66
N LYS A 12 -10.36 -6.46 -4.92
CA LYS A 12 -10.91 -7.27 -6.02
C LYS A 12 -10.40 -6.80 -7.37
N LEU A 13 -10.34 -5.49 -7.61
CA LEU A 13 -9.81 -4.93 -8.86
C LEU A 13 -8.30 -5.17 -8.99
N TYR A 14 -7.55 -5.07 -7.89
CA TYR A 14 -6.13 -5.39 -7.86
C TYR A 14 -5.87 -6.84 -8.28
N LYS A 15 -6.64 -7.79 -7.74
CA LYS A 15 -6.56 -9.22 -8.12
C LYS A 15 -6.91 -9.47 -9.58
N LEU A 16 -7.71 -8.61 -10.20
CA LEU A 16 -8.05 -8.65 -11.62
C LEU A 16 -7.05 -7.87 -12.50
N ALA A 17 -5.89 -7.50 -11.96
CA ALA A 17 -4.87 -6.68 -12.61
C ALA A 17 -5.35 -5.29 -13.08
N LYS A 18 -6.48 -4.80 -12.55
CA LYS A 18 -7.02 -3.46 -12.83
C LYS A 18 -6.42 -2.43 -11.88
N TYR A 19 -5.10 -2.28 -11.92
CA TYR A 19 -4.33 -1.54 -10.92
C TYR A 19 -4.69 -0.05 -10.83
N ALA A 20 -4.95 0.62 -11.96
CA ALA A 20 -5.38 2.03 -11.96
C ALA A 20 -6.74 2.25 -11.28
N GLN A 21 -7.68 1.31 -11.46
CA GLN A 21 -8.98 1.40 -10.78
C GLN A 21 -8.86 1.04 -9.29
N ALA A 22 -7.98 0.10 -8.95
CA ALA A 22 -7.69 -0.25 -7.57
C ALA A 22 -7.06 0.92 -6.81
N GLU A 23 -6.08 1.58 -7.43
CA GLU A 23 -5.39 2.79 -6.93
C GLU A 23 -6.39 3.89 -6.56
N GLY A 24 -7.29 4.24 -7.48
CA GLY A 24 -8.35 5.22 -7.22
C GLY A 24 -9.26 4.82 -6.05
N LEU A 25 -9.66 3.54 -5.95
CA LEU A 25 -10.48 3.06 -4.83
C LEU A 25 -9.73 3.06 -3.50
N PHE A 26 -8.45 2.73 -3.48
CA PHE A 26 -7.65 2.79 -2.25
C PHE A 26 -7.46 4.22 -1.77
N ARG A 27 -7.25 5.20 -2.66
CA ARG A 27 -7.23 6.62 -2.29
C ARG A 27 -8.55 7.09 -1.69
N GLN A 28 -9.68 6.72 -2.31
CA GLN A 28 -11.00 7.06 -1.79
C GLN A 28 -11.25 6.42 -0.41
N ALA A 29 -10.87 5.15 -0.24
CA ALA A 29 -10.98 4.46 1.03
C ALA A 29 -10.14 5.13 2.13
N LEU A 30 -8.92 5.58 1.80
CA LEU A 30 -8.04 6.34 2.68
C LEU A 30 -8.67 7.66 3.09
N ALA A 31 -9.15 8.47 2.14
CA ALA A 31 -9.78 9.75 2.44
C ALA A 31 -11.01 9.60 3.37
N VAL A 32 -11.84 8.57 3.14
CA VAL A 32 -12.95 8.26 4.04
C VAL A 32 -12.43 7.86 5.42
N ARG A 33 -11.40 7.03 5.49
CA ARG A 33 -10.83 6.57 6.77
C ARG A 33 -10.21 7.71 7.57
N GLU A 34 -9.47 8.60 6.93
CA GLU A 34 -8.81 9.75 7.58
C GLU A 34 -9.82 10.77 8.13
N ALA A 35 -11.02 10.84 7.54
CA ALA A 35 -12.12 11.67 8.02
C ALA A 35 -12.90 11.05 9.19
N MET A 36 -12.70 9.75 9.49
CA MET A 36 -13.38 9.08 10.60
C MET A 36 -12.62 9.27 11.92
N ILE A 37 -13.36 9.56 12.98
CA ILE A 37 -12.85 9.65 14.36
C ILE A 37 -13.55 8.58 15.20
N PRO A 38 -12.82 7.75 15.98
CA PRO A 38 -11.36 7.77 16.15
C PRO A 38 -10.60 7.27 14.92
N ARG A 39 -9.37 7.76 14.73
CA ARG A 39 -8.47 7.28 13.66
C ARG A 39 -8.12 5.81 13.90
N ASP A 40 -8.25 5.01 12.86
CA ASP A 40 -7.85 3.61 12.84
C ASP A 40 -6.59 3.48 11.98
N LEU A 41 -5.46 3.72 12.63
CA LEU A 41 -4.13 3.72 12.02
C LEU A 41 -3.77 2.35 11.42
N ALA A 42 -4.31 1.26 11.96
CA ALA A 42 -4.09 -0.07 11.41
C ALA A 42 -4.75 -0.22 10.03
N GLN A 43 -5.98 0.25 9.88
CA GLN A 43 -6.66 0.27 8.58
C GLN A 43 -6.05 1.26 7.61
N GLU A 44 -5.64 2.45 8.07
CA GLU A 44 -4.90 3.42 7.24
C GLU A 44 -3.61 2.80 6.68
N GLY A 45 -2.83 2.10 7.52
CA GLY A 45 -1.62 1.40 7.08
C GLY A 45 -1.90 0.31 6.04
N VAL A 46 -2.94 -0.50 6.23
CA VAL A 46 -3.33 -1.54 5.25
C VAL A 46 -3.76 -0.93 3.91
N LEU A 47 -4.57 0.13 3.92
CA LEU A 47 -5.01 0.83 2.71
C LEU A 47 -3.83 1.47 1.98
N THR A 48 -2.90 2.07 2.73
CA THR A 48 -1.68 2.69 2.19
C THR A 48 -0.77 1.67 1.53
N ASN A 49 -0.57 0.49 2.15
CA ASN A 49 0.17 -0.61 1.55
C ASN A 49 -0.46 -1.10 0.24
N ASN A 50 -1.79 -1.21 0.19
CA ASN A 50 -2.48 -1.65 -1.03
C ASN A 50 -2.41 -0.61 -2.15
N LEU A 51 -2.41 0.68 -1.79
CA LEU A 51 -2.14 1.77 -2.72
C LEU A 51 -0.71 1.68 -3.28
N ALA A 52 0.29 1.49 -2.42
CA ALA A 52 1.69 1.29 -2.80
C ALA A 52 1.85 0.10 -3.77
N ALA A 53 1.24 -1.04 -3.44
CA ALA A 53 1.25 -2.22 -4.30
C ALA A 53 0.58 -1.99 -5.66
N SER A 54 -0.41 -1.10 -5.74
CA SER A 54 -1.04 -0.74 -7.01
C SER A 54 -0.13 0.17 -7.84
N LEU A 55 0.54 1.14 -7.23
CA LEU A 55 1.50 2.02 -7.90
C LEU A 55 2.75 1.28 -8.40
N ASP A 56 3.24 0.30 -7.63
CA ASP A 56 4.32 -0.59 -8.05
C ASP A 56 3.98 -1.29 -9.38
N LYS A 57 2.74 -1.78 -9.50
CA LYS A 57 2.24 -2.41 -10.74
C LYS A 57 1.94 -1.43 -11.88
N LEU A 58 1.83 -0.14 -11.59
CA LEU A 58 1.67 0.93 -12.58
C LEU A 58 3.00 1.55 -13.01
N ASN A 59 4.13 0.92 -12.68
CA ASN A 59 5.48 1.35 -13.06
C ASN A 59 5.92 2.67 -12.37
N SER A 60 5.38 2.95 -11.18
CA SER A 60 5.77 4.06 -10.30
C SER A 60 6.47 3.55 -9.02
N PRO A 61 7.66 2.94 -9.13
CA PRO A 61 8.33 2.28 -7.99
C PRO A 61 8.75 3.24 -6.88
N ARG A 62 9.17 4.47 -7.23
CA ARG A 62 9.56 5.49 -6.24
C ARG A 62 8.39 5.91 -5.36
N ASP A 63 7.22 6.17 -5.96
CA ASP A 63 6.03 6.54 -5.21
C ASP A 63 5.54 5.37 -4.35
N ALA A 64 5.62 4.14 -4.87
CA ALA A 64 5.31 2.94 -4.11
C ALA A 64 6.21 2.77 -2.90
N GLU A 65 7.52 3.00 -3.04
CA GLU A 65 8.50 2.92 -1.95
C GLU A 65 8.15 3.87 -0.80
N CYS A 66 7.90 5.15 -1.10
CA CYS A 66 7.50 6.14 -0.10
C CYS A 66 6.23 5.73 0.63
N LEU A 67 5.24 5.18 -0.09
CA LEU A 67 3.98 4.72 0.51
C LEU A 67 4.16 3.45 1.35
N TYR A 68 5.03 2.51 0.96
CA TYR A 68 5.34 1.35 1.79
C TYR A 68 5.98 1.76 3.13
N ILE A 69 6.93 2.71 3.10
CA ILE A 69 7.53 3.26 4.32
C ILE A 69 6.47 3.92 5.20
N HIS A 70 5.56 4.69 4.60
CA HIS A 70 4.47 5.31 5.33
C HIS A 70 3.50 4.28 5.94
N ALA A 71 3.15 3.22 5.20
CA ALA A 71 2.31 2.13 5.67
C ALA A 71 2.94 1.40 6.87
N ILE A 72 4.26 1.17 6.86
CA ILE A 72 5.00 0.59 7.99
C ILE A 72 4.90 1.49 9.21
N ALA A 73 5.13 2.80 9.06
CA ALA A 73 5.08 3.75 10.16
C ALA A 73 3.68 3.82 10.80
N LEU A 74 2.61 3.79 9.99
CA LEU A 74 1.23 3.74 10.47
C LEU A 74 0.96 2.44 11.24
N CYS A 75 1.32 1.30 10.65
CA CYS A 75 1.13 0.00 11.27
C CYS A 75 1.91 -0.10 12.60
N GLN A 76 3.19 0.28 12.65
CA GLN A 76 4.00 0.24 13.87
C GLN A 76 3.45 1.08 15.03
N ARG A 77 2.67 2.13 14.74
CA ARG A 77 1.97 2.94 15.76
C ARG A 77 0.68 2.30 16.25
N ALA A 78 0.08 1.42 15.44
CA ALA A 78 -1.22 0.81 15.69
C ALA A 78 -1.12 -0.63 16.23
N MET A 79 -0.01 -1.33 15.98
CA MET A 79 0.17 -2.75 16.32
C MET A 79 1.61 -3.06 16.74
N PRO A 80 1.85 -4.18 17.45
CA PRO A 80 3.19 -4.60 17.84
C PRO A 80 4.11 -4.77 16.63
N ARG A 81 5.41 -4.47 16.78
CA ARG A 81 6.40 -4.56 15.70
C ARG A 81 6.47 -5.92 15.01
N ASP A 82 6.16 -7.00 15.73
CA ASP A 82 6.21 -8.36 15.19
C ASP A 82 4.95 -8.77 14.40
N ASP A 83 3.98 -7.85 14.24
CA ASP A 83 2.74 -8.14 13.52
C ASP A 83 3.02 -8.59 12.07
N PRO A 84 2.42 -9.70 11.62
CA PRO A 84 2.67 -10.26 10.29
C PRO A 84 2.36 -9.27 9.16
N ARG A 85 1.48 -8.28 9.38
CA ARG A 85 1.21 -7.22 8.38
C ARG A 85 2.43 -6.34 8.17
N ILE A 86 3.17 -5.98 9.22
CA ILE A 86 4.39 -5.16 9.10
C ILE A 86 5.44 -5.93 8.31
N LYS A 87 5.69 -7.20 8.69
CA LYS A 87 6.65 -8.08 8.00
C LYS A 87 6.30 -8.25 6.51
N HIS A 88 5.02 -8.35 6.18
CA HIS A 88 4.59 -8.45 4.78
C HIS A 88 4.88 -7.18 3.97
N ILE A 89 4.68 -6.00 4.56
CA ILE A 89 4.98 -4.72 3.91
C ILE A 89 6.50 -4.57 3.72
N GLU A 90 7.28 -4.92 4.73
CA GLU A 90 8.76 -4.91 4.68
C GLU A 90 9.28 -5.84 3.57
N GLN A 91 8.70 -7.03 3.40
CA GLN A 91 9.04 -7.94 2.31
C GLN A 91 8.81 -7.29 0.93
N LYS A 92 7.71 -6.55 0.76
CA LYS A 92 7.41 -5.84 -0.50
C LYS A 92 8.35 -4.68 -0.77
N LEU A 93 8.80 -3.98 0.27
CA LEU A 93 9.83 -2.95 0.18
C LEU A 93 11.21 -3.55 -0.15
N SER A 94 11.53 -4.73 0.40
CA SER A 94 12.80 -5.43 0.18
C SER A 94 12.89 -6.19 -1.15
N ALA A 95 11.76 -6.43 -1.82
CA ALA A 95 11.78 -6.94 -3.17
C ALA A 95 12.47 -5.90 -4.05
N PRO A 96 13.40 -6.27 -4.94
CA PRO A 96 14.05 -5.30 -5.80
C PRO A 96 12.98 -4.60 -6.62
N LEU A 97 12.67 -3.35 -6.25
CA LEU A 97 11.83 -2.42 -6.98
C LEU A 97 12.54 -2.12 -8.30
N SER A 98 12.43 -3.07 -9.24
CA SER A 98 12.99 -3.10 -10.59
C SER A 98 14.05 -2.03 -10.82
N LEU A 99 15.22 -2.19 -10.21
CA LEU A 99 16.41 -1.50 -10.68
C LEU A 99 16.58 -1.94 -12.14
N PRO A 100 16.64 -1.04 -13.14
CA PRO A 100 17.24 -1.44 -14.39
C PRO A 100 18.63 -1.97 -14.03
N ALA A 101 18.92 -3.21 -14.43
CA ALA A 101 20.22 -3.83 -14.20
C ALA A 101 21.31 -2.80 -14.53
N PRO A 102 22.37 -2.66 -13.72
CA PRO A 102 23.48 -1.81 -14.11
C PRO A 102 23.97 -2.31 -15.47
N SER A 103 23.84 -1.46 -16.50
CA SER A 103 24.39 -1.74 -17.81
C SER A 103 25.84 -2.19 -17.61
N PRO A 104 26.29 -3.32 -18.18
CA PRO A 104 27.68 -3.70 -18.08
C PRO A 104 28.49 -2.61 -18.81
N SER A 105 29.22 -1.80 -18.03
CA SER A 105 30.21 -0.88 -18.57
C SER A 105 31.26 -1.71 -19.30
N THR A 106 31.32 -1.51 -20.62
CA THR A 106 32.39 -1.98 -21.51
C THR A 106 33.74 -1.40 -21.12
#